data_AF-A0A7C6Q099-F1
#
_entry.id   AF-A0A7C6Q099-F1
#
_cell.length_a   1.000
_cell.length_b   1.000
_cell.length_c   1.000
_cell.angle_alpha   90.00
_cell.angle_beta   90.00
_cell.angle_gamma   90.00
#
_symmetry.space_group_name_H-M   'P 1'
#
loop_
_entity.id
_entity.type
_entity.pdbx_description
1 polymer ?
#
loop_
_entity_poly.entity_id
_entity_poly.type
_entity_poly.pdbx_seq_one_letter_code
_entity_poly.pdbx_strand_id
1 'polypeptide(L)'
;IMIGVGGREMTNQHAINSAKVLNQINPDFIRLRTFMPFPGTLMHDMYKRGEFGLLTPHEALRETKLFIKNLEGITSWLFSDHISNYWNVYGKLPQDKEKMLKEIDYALTIDESRFRNPEEGTL
;
A
#
# COMPACT_ATOMS: atom_id res chain seq x y z
N ILE A 1 -2.61 6.53 4.40
CA ILE A 1 -2.62 5.09 4.78
C ILE A 1 -1.23 4.54 4.60
N MET A 2 -0.78 3.66 5.50
CA MET A 2 0.53 3.04 5.44
C MET A 2 0.38 1.57 5.02
N ILE A 3 0.64 1.26 3.75
CA ILE A 3 0.58 -0.09 3.19
C ILE A 3 1.64 -0.97 3.85
N GLY A 4 1.30 -2.22 4.19
CA GLY A 4 2.20 -3.19 4.80
C GLY A 4 2.44 -3.04 6.30
N VAL A 5 1.87 -2.03 6.97
CA VAL A 5 2.09 -1.80 8.41
C VAL A 5 1.57 -2.94 9.29
N GLY A 6 0.58 -3.70 8.81
CA GLY A 6 0.03 -4.87 9.51
C GLY A 6 0.82 -6.16 9.31
N GLY A 7 1.90 -6.14 8.51
CA GLY A 7 2.60 -7.37 8.10
C GLY A 7 1.76 -8.26 7.18
N ARG A 8 2.35 -9.37 6.72
CA ARG A 8 1.67 -10.37 5.87
C ARG A 8 0.41 -10.92 6.53
N GLU A 9 0.47 -11.09 7.85
CA GLU A 9 -0.58 -11.71 8.66
C GLU A 9 -1.88 -10.89 8.65
N MET A 10 -1.77 -9.56 8.59
CA MET A 10 -2.94 -8.67 8.64
C MET A 10 -3.21 -7.91 7.35
N THR A 11 -2.49 -8.17 6.26
CA THR A 11 -2.57 -7.40 5.00
C THR A 11 -4.00 -7.25 4.47
N ASN A 12 -4.78 -8.34 4.43
CA ASN A 12 -6.17 -8.30 3.98
C ASN A 12 -7.07 -7.47 4.92
N GLN A 13 -6.89 -7.64 6.22
CA GLN A 13 -7.67 -6.95 7.25
C GLN A 13 -7.37 -5.45 7.23
N HIS A 14 -6.09 -5.08 7.10
CA HIS A 14 -5.65 -3.69 7.02
C HIS A 14 -6.22 -3.01 5.76
N ALA A 15 -6.11 -3.62 4.58
CA ALA A 15 -6.66 -3.07 3.34
C ALA A 15 -8.18 -2.83 3.43
N ILE A 16 -8.94 -3.86 3.84
CA ILE A 16 -10.41 -3.80 3.87
C ILE A 16 -10.89 -2.79 4.92
N ASN A 17 -10.34 -2.82 6.14
CA ASN A 17 -10.85 -1.95 7.20
C ASN A 17 -10.39 -0.50 7.06
N SER A 18 -9.18 -0.27 6.53
CA SER A 18 -8.76 1.09 6.19
C SER A 18 -9.71 1.70 5.16
N ALA A 19 -10.09 0.93 4.12
CA ALA A 19 -11.06 1.39 3.14
C ALA A 19 -12.44 1.67 3.78
N LYS A 20 -12.95 0.79 4.65
CA LYS A 20 -14.21 1.02 5.38
C LYS A 20 -14.21 2.33 6.18
N VAL A 21 -13.13 2.60 6.93
CA VAL A 21 -13.01 3.84 7.71
C VAL A 21 -12.98 5.05 6.78
N LEU A 22 -12.21 5.00 5.69
CA LEU A 22 -12.14 6.12 4.75
C LEU A 22 -13.45 6.34 4.00
N ASN A 23 -14.23 5.29 3.72
CA ASN A 23 -15.54 5.40 3.10
C ASN A 23 -16.53 6.18 3.99
N GLN A 24 -16.38 6.09 5.32
CA GLN A 24 -17.19 6.85 6.27
C GLN A 24 -16.71 8.31 6.42
N ILE A 25 -15.42 8.56 6.25
CA ILE A 25 -14.83 9.90 6.40
C ILE A 25 -14.99 10.72 5.13
N ASN A 26 -14.85 10.12 3.95
CA ASN A 26 -14.78 10.78 2.64
C ASN A 26 -13.77 11.95 2.62
N PRO A 27 -12.47 11.71 2.87
CA PRO A 27 -11.47 12.78 2.90
C PRO A 27 -11.21 13.35 1.49
N ASP A 28 -10.71 14.57 1.39
CA ASP A 28 -10.32 15.15 0.08
C ASP A 28 -9.14 14.41 -0.56
N PHE A 29 -8.20 13.94 0.27
CA PHE A 29 -6.94 13.34 -0.17
C PHE A 29 -6.62 12.06 0.62
N ILE A 30 -6.27 11.01 -0.11
CA ILE A 30 -5.74 9.75 0.42
C ILE A 30 -4.33 9.60 -0.13
N ARG A 31 -3.31 9.74 0.73
CA ARG A 31 -1.91 9.49 0.36
C ARG A 31 -1.42 8.17 0.92
N LEU A 32 -0.87 7.35 0.03
CA LEU A 32 -0.29 6.06 0.35
C LEU A 32 1.20 6.19 0.60
N ARG A 33 1.68 5.46 1.60
CA ARG A 33 3.10 5.22 1.87
C ARG A 33 3.27 3.74 2.16
N THR A 34 4.31 3.09 1.67
CA THR A 34 4.61 1.70 2.06
C THR A 34 5.49 1.71 3.30
N PHE A 35 5.14 0.86 4.28
CA PHE A 35 5.90 0.65 5.48
C PHE A 35 7.30 0.14 5.18
N MET A 36 8.29 0.67 5.90
CA MET A 36 9.68 0.23 5.85
C MET A 36 10.21 0.19 7.29
N PRO A 37 10.86 -0.90 7.72
CA PRO A 37 11.45 -0.99 9.04
C PRO A 37 12.74 -0.17 9.11
N PHE A 38 12.76 0.91 9.91
CA PHE A 38 13.96 1.73 10.10
C PHE A 38 14.85 1.19 11.24
N PRO A 39 16.17 1.09 11.04
CA PRO A 39 17.11 0.69 12.11
C PRO A 39 16.94 1.52 13.38
N GLY A 40 16.99 0.87 14.54
CA GLY A 40 16.79 1.51 15.84
C GLY A 40 15.32 1.66 16.26
N THR A 41 14.38 1.08 15.52
CA THR A 41 12.95 1.01 15.91
C THR A 41 12.55 -0.38 16.37
N LEU A 42 11.56 -0.46 17.27
CA LEU A 42 11.00 -1.74 17.73
C LEU A 42 10.53 -2.62 16.56
N MET A 43 9.91 -2.02 15.54
CA MET A 43 9.42 -2.75 14.37
C MET A 43 10.56 -3.37 13.56
N HIS A 44 11.69 -2.67 13.43
CA HIS A 44 12.86 -3.24 12.78
C HIS A 44 13.42 -4.41 13.58
N ASP A 45 13.46 -4.33 14.91
CA ASP A 45 13.94 -5.43 15.74
C ASP A 45 13.00 -6.65 15.65
N MET A 46 11.68 -6.44 15.65
CA MET A 46 10.69 -7.50 15.43
C MET A 46 10.87 -8.15 14.06
N TYR A 47 11.09 -7.35 13.01
CA TYR A 47 11.41 -7.85 11.68
C TYR A 47 12.67 -8.74 11.69
N LYS A 48 13.77 -8.26 12.29
CA LYS A 48 15.04 -9.00 12.36
C LYS A 48 14.92 -10.29 13.17
N ARG A 49 14.01 -10.36 14.14
CA ARG A 49 13.68 -11.58 14.90
C ARG A 49 12.70 -12.52 14.19
N GLY A 50 12.15 -12.12 13.05
CA GLY A 50 11.15 -12.91 12.31
C GLY A 50 9.75 -12.86 12.93
N GLU A 51 9.49 -11.94 13.85
CA GLU A 51 8.20 -11.74 14.52
C GLU A 51 7.24 -10.88 13.69
N PHE A 52 7.74 -10.23 12.65
CA PHE A 52 6.97 -9.38 11.75
C PHE A 52 7.23 -9.75 10.29
N GLY A 53 6.20 -10.22 9.57
CA GLY A 53 6.29 -10.55 8.15
C GLY A 53 6.24 -9.30 7.27
N LEU A 54 7.40 -8.78 6.86
CA LEU A 54 7.46 -7.65 5.93
C LEU A 54 6.91 -8.03 4.55
N LEU A 55 6.07 -7.18 3.97
CA LEU A 55 5.52 -7.44 2.63
C LEU A 55 6.61 -7.37 1.56
N THR A 56 6.56 -8.30 0.62
CA THR A 56 7.28 -8.17 -0.64
C THR A 56 6.66 -7.08 -1.53
N PRO A 57 7.36 -6.60 -2.58
CA PRO A 57 6.78 -5.62 -3.51
C PRO A 57 5.43 -6.03 -4.09
N HIS A 58 5.28 -7.28 -4.56
CA HIS A 58 4.01 -7.77 -5.09
C HIS A 58 2.94 -7.92 -4.00
N GLU A 59 3.30 -8.32 -2.78
CA GLU A 59 2.36 -8.36 -1.66
C GLU A 59 1.80 -6.96 -1.33
N ALA A 60 2.66 -5.95 -1.28
CA ALA A 60 2.25 -4.56 -1.07
C ALA A 60 1.39 -4.00 -2.22
N LEU A 61 1.68 -4.38 -3.47
CA LEU A 61 0.83 -4.04 -4.62
C LEU A 61 -0.54 -4.71 -4.53
N ARG A 62 -0.62 -5.99 -4.13
CA ARG A 62 -1.89 -6.70 -3.91
C ARG A 62 -2.71 -6.07 -2.78
N GLU A 63 -2.06 -5.66 -1.69
CA GLU A 63 -2.72 -4.94 -0.60
C GLU A 63 -3.28 -3.59 -1.10
N THR A 64 -2.48 -2.84 -1.86
CA THR A 64 -2.92 -1.57 -2.47
C THR A 64 -4.11 -1.79 -3.40
N LYS A 65 -4.08 -2.83 -4.24
CA LYS A 65 -5.19 -3.22 -5.12
C LYS A 65 -6.45 -3.52 -4.31
N LEU A 66 -6.33 -4.34 -3.26
CA LEU A 66 -7.43 -4.71 -2.39
C LEU A 66 -8.03 -3.49 -1.69
N PHE A 67 -7.18 -2.59 -1.18
CA PHE A 67 -7.58 -1.34 -0.56
C PHE A 67 -8.37 -0.47 -1.53
N ILE A 68 -7.84 -0.18 -2.73
CA ILE A 68 -8.51 0.63 -3.75
C ILE A 68 -9.83 -0.02 -4.19
N LYS A 69 -9.85 -1.34 -4.37
CA LYS A 69 -11.06 -2.08 -4.74
C LYS A 69 -12.20 -1.86 -3.72
N ASN A 70 -11.88 -1.75 -2.43
CA ASN A 70 -12.87 -1.56 -1.36
C ASN A 70 -13.20 -0.07 -1.07
N LEU A 71 -12.59 0.89 -1.76
CA LEU A 71 -12.99 2.30 -1.65
C LEU A 71 -14.27 2.56 -2.44
N GLU A 72 -15.33 3.00 -1.76
CA GLU A 72 -16.68 3.11 -2.29
C GLU A 72 -17.40 4.32 -1.67
N GLY A 73 -18.26 4.99 -2.45
CA GLY A 73 -19.07 6.11 -1.95
C GLY A 73 -18.29 7.38 -1.62
N ILE A 74 -17.02 7.49 -2.04
CA ILE A 74 -16.15 8.65 -1.76
C ILE A 74 -15.73 9.38 -3.03
N THR A 75 -15.36 10.65 -2.84
CA THR A 75 -14.89 11.55 -3.89
C THR A 75 -13.43 11.94 -3.71
N SER A 76 -12.64 11.14 -3.01
CA SER A 76 -11.25 11.46 -2.67
C SER A 76 -10.33 11.44 -3.88
N TRP A 77 -9.29 12.27 -3.86
CA TRP A 77 -8.09 12.04 -4.66
C TRP A 77 -7.19 11.01 -3.99
N LEU A 78 -6.69 10.03 -4.74
CA LEU A 78 -5.74 9.04 -4.25
C LEU A 78 -4.37 9.27 -4.89
N PHE A 79 -3.30 9.18 -4.09
CA PHE A 79 -1.92 9.30 -4.54
C PHE A 79 -1.01 8.23 -3.92
N SER A 80 -0.33 7.51 -4.79
CA SER A 80 0.83 6.67 -4.52
C SER A 80 2.05 7.28 -5.21
N ASP A 81 2.55 8.38 -4.69
CA ASP A 81 3.52 9.29 -5.32
C ASP A 81 4.86 9.38 -4.58
N HIS A 82 5.07 8.54 -3.56
CA HIS A 82 6.25 8.58 -2.73
C HIS A 82 7.28 7.54 -3.14
N ILE A 83 8.56 7.83 -2.92
CA ILE A 83 9.68 6.92 -3.20
C ILE A 83 9.56 5.57 -2.48
N SER A 84 8.85 5.53 -1.35
CA SER A 84 8.56 4.27 -0.65
C SER A 84 7.63 3.35 -1.43
N ASN A 85 6.81 3.86 -2.34
CA ASN A 85 5.77 3.06 -2.97
C ASN A 85 6.32 2.33 -4.20
N TYR A 86 5.77 1.16 -4.48
CA TYR A 86 6.26 0.32 -5.56
C TYR A 86 5.73 0.69 -6.94
N TRP A 87 4.64 1.45 -7.02
CA TRP A 87 4.08 1.91 -8.28
C TRP A 87 3.41 3.26 -8.16
N ASN A 88 3.54 4.06 -9.22
CA ASN A 88 2.86 5.34 -9.34
C ASN A 88 1.40 5.11 -9.71
N VAL A 89 0.51 5.27 -8.75
CA VAL A 89 -0.94 5.11 -8.91
C VAL A 89 -1.61 6.36 -8.35
N TYR A 90 -2.39 7.06 -9.18
CA TYR A 90 -3.12 8.24 -8.74
C TYR A 90 -4.37 8.46 -9.59
N GLY A 91 -5.35 9.14 -8.99
CA GLY A 91 -6.60 9.46 -9.67
C GLY A 91 -7.69 9.99 -8.74
N LYS A 92 -8.78 10.48 -9.32
CA LYS A 92 -9.98 10.92 -8.61
C LYS A 92 -10.99 9.78 -8.51
N LEU A 93 -11.46 9.47 -7.31
CA LEU A 93 -12.53 8.49 -7.10
C LEU A 93 -13.91 9.13 -7.29
N PRO A 94 -14.89 8.40 -7.85
CA PRO A 94 -14.78 7.03 -8.38
C PRO A 94 -14.26 6.94 -9.83
N GLN A 95 -14.08 8.07 -10.53
CA GLN A 95 -13.88 8.13 -11.99
C GLN A 95 -12.65 7.33 -12.47
N ASP A 96 -11.54 7.44 -11.75
CA ASP A 96 -10.26 6.82 -12.12
C ASP A 96 -10.03 5.46 -11.45
N LYS A 97 -11.01 4.89 -10.73
CA LYS A 97 -10.83 3.65 -9.95
C LYS A 97 -10.35 2.49 -10.82
N GLU A 98 -11.03 2.25 -11.95
CA GLU A 98 -10.68 1.17 -12.87
C GLU A 98 -9.32 1.38 -13.53
N LYS A 99 -8.95 2.64 -13.83
CA LYS A 99 -7.62 2.98 -14.34
C LYS A 99 -6.55 2.63 -13.31
N MET A 100 -6.74 3.04 -12.06
CA MET A 100 -5.79 2.74 -10.97
C MET A 100 -5.63 1.23 -10.74
N LEU A 101 -6.71 0.45 -10.81
CA LEU A 101 -6.65 -1.02 -10.68
C LEU A 101 -5.87 -1.66 -11.83
N LYS A 102 -6.05 -1.19 -13.07
CA LYS A 102 -5.30 -1.67 -14.24
C LYS A 102 -3.81 -1.35 -14.16
N GLU A 103 -3.43 -0.18 -13.65
CA GLU A 103 -2.02 0.18 -13.40
C GLU A 103 -1.36 -0.79 -12.42
N ILE A 104 -2.07 -1.16 -11.35
CA ILE A 104 -1.55 -2.13 -10.38
C ILE A 104 -1.46 -3.53 -11.00
N ASP A 105 -2.43 -3.91 -11.82
CA ASP A 105 -2.38 -5.19 -12.55
C ASP A 105 -1.18 -5.26 -13.49
N TYR A 106 -0.89 -4.17 -14.22
CA TYR A 106 0.33 -4.07 -15.01
C TYR A 106 1.58 -4.18 -14.12
N ALA A 107 1.65 -3.46 -13.01
CA ALA A 107 2.78 -3.51 -12.09
C ALA A 107 3.04 -4.94 -11.57
N LEU A 108 1.98 -5.70 -11.29
CA LEU A 108 2.07 -7.11 -10.87
C LEU A 108 2.61 -8.05 -11.97
N THR A 109 2.64 -7.63 -13.23
CA THR A 109 3.29 -8.41 -14.32
C THR A 109 4.79 -8.20 -14.39
N ILE A 110 5.32 -7.15 -13.76
CA ILE A 110 6.74 -6.86 -13.74
C ILE A 110 7.41 -7.82 -12.76
N ASP A 111 8.52 -8.42 -13.19
CA ASP A 111 9.33 -9.28 -12.34
C ASP A 111 9.67 -8.58 -11.00
N GLU A 112 9.42 -9.29 -9.90
CA GLU A 112 9.48 -8.71 -8.56
C GLU A 112 10.88 -8.18 -8.21
N SER A 113 11.94 -8.74 -8.80
CA SER A 113 13.33 -8.30 -8.61
C SER A 113 13.63 -6.92 -9.20
N ARG A 114 12.75 -6.38 -10.05
CA ARG A 114 12.90 -5.03 -10.62
C ARG A 114 12.40 -3.93 -9.69
N PHE A 115 11.73 -4.29 -8.61
CA PHE A 115 11.33 -3.35 -7.57
C PHE A 115 12.44 -3.19 -6.53
N ARG A 116 12.42 -2.07 -5.81
CA ARG A 116 13.34 -1.85 -4.69
C ARG A 116 13.21 -2.96 -3.64
N ASN A 117 14.30 -3.26 -2.96
CA ASN A 117 14.29 -4.18 -1.82
C ASN A 117 13.36 -3.60 -0.72
N PRO A 118 12.40 -4.38 -0.16
CA PRO A 118 11.53 -3.93 0.92
C PRO A 118 12.28 -3.49 2.19
N GLU A 119 13.48 -4.03 2.43
CA GLU A 119 14.34 -3.69 3.56
C GLU A 119 15.16 -2.41 3.35
N GLU A 120 15.35 -2.00 2.09
CA GLU A 120 16.20 -0.87 1.74
C GLU A 120 15.32 0.32 1.41
N GLY A 121 15.39 1.34 2.27
CA GLY A 121 14.69 2.60 2.09
C GLY A 121 15.53 3.76 2.59
N THR A 122 15.81 4.72 1.72
CA THR A 122 16.23 6.07 2.11
C THR A 122 15.00 6.98 2.12
N LEU A 123 14.77 7.70 3.22
CA LEU A 123 13.80 8.79 3.28
C LEU A 123 14.30 10.00 2.50
#